data_AF-A0A925XDD2-F1
#
_entry.id   AF-A0A925XDD2-F1
#
_cell.length_a   1.000
_cell.length_b   1.000
_cell.length_c   1.000
_cell.angle_alpha   90.00
_cell.angle_beta   90.00
_cell.angle_gamma   90.00
#
_symmetry.space_group_name_H-M   'P 1'
#
loop_
_entity.id
_entity.type
_entity.pdbx_description
1 polymer ?
#
loop_
_entity_poly.entity_id
_entity_poly.type
_entity_poly.pdbx_seq_one_letter_code
_entity_poly.pdbx_strand_id
1 'polypeptide(L)'
;MLKLPHLRVLIDDEPQSGAWNMAVDETLLETAIERDLATLRFYRWREPTASLGYFQREADFLAETRFANLPAVRRLSGGGTLIHDRELTYSLTLPPSQRIIGRPVELYDLVHTSFVQVFDRLGIAVRQRSSTVHQQAEPLLCFAREDEHDLVLFGHKVLGSAQRRRRGA
;
A
#
# COMPACT_ATOMS: atom_id res chain seq x y z
N MET A 1 5.19 19.39 -15.36
CA MET A 1 4.30 18.92 -14.27
C MET A 1 3.36 17.89 -14.88
N LEU A 2 3.51 16.60 -14.54
CA LEU A 2 2.60 15.56 -15.03
C LEU A 2 1.20 15.82 -14.46
N LYS A 3 0.22 16.11 -15.31
CA LYS A 3 -1.17 16.28 -14.91
C LYS A 3 -1.91 14.97 -15.19
N LEU A 4 -2.36 14.30 -14.14
CA LEU A 4 -3.42 13.31 -14.23
C LEU A 4 -4.68 14.08 -14.68
N PRO A 5 -5.23 13.86 -15.89
CA PRO A 5 -6.28 14.73 -16.44
C PRO A 5 -7.52 14.78 -15.53
N HIS A 6 -7.86 13.64 -14.93
CA HIS A 6 -8.86 13.52 -13.87
C HIS A 6 -8.42 12.45 -12.87
N LEU A 7 -8.33 12.83 -11.59
CA LEU A 7 -8.10 11.92 -10.47
C LEU A 7 -9.31 12.01 -9.54
N ARG A 8 -10.06 10.92 -9.40
CA ARG A 8 -11.11 10.83 -8.37
C ARG A 8 -10.45 10.63 -7.02
N VAL A 9 -10.78 11.47 -6.05
CA VAL A 9 -10.31 11.31 -4.66
C VAL A 9 -11.47 10.83 -3.80
N LEU A 10 -11.28 9.70 -3.12
CA LEU A 10 -12.20 9.14 -2.15
C LEU A 10 -11.55 9.18 -0.77
N ILE A 11 -12.30 9.64 0.23
CA ILE A 11 -11.89 9.60 1.62
C ILE A 11 -13.02 8.89 2.34
N ASP A 12 -12.75 7.71 2.87
CA ASP A 12 -13.73 6.95 3.63
C ASP A 12 -13.93 7.62 5.00
N ASP A 13 -15.18 7.94 5.34
CA ASP A 13 -15.51 8.61 6.60
C ASP A 13 -15.21 7.70 7.80
N GLU A 14 -15.60 6.43 7.70
CA GLU A 14 -15.49 5.44 8.79
C GLU A 14 -14.49 4.33 8.46
N PRO A 15 -13.77 3.79 9.47
CA PRO A 15 -12.98 2.59 9.31
C PRO A 15 -13.84 1.40 8.87
N GLN A 16 -13.30 0.57 7.98
CA GLN A 16 -14.02 -0.58 7.41
C GLN A 16 -13.31 -1.91 7.71
N SER A 17 -14.03 -3.02 7.57
CA SER A 17 -13.45 -4.35 7.72
C SER A 17 -12.40 -4.61 6.65
N GLY A 18 -11.45 -5.50 6.93
CA GLY A 18 -10.44 -5.86 5.94
C GLY A 18 -11.03 -6.39 4.64
N ALA A 19 -12.08 -7.22 4.73
CA ALA A 19 -12.74 -7.78 3.55
C ALA A 19 -13.37 -6.67 2.68
N TRP A 20 -14.02 -5.68 3.30
CA TRP A 20 -14.57 -4.54 2.58
C TRP A 20 -13.47 -3.72 1.91
N ASN A 21 -12.39 -3.41 2.64
CA ASN A 21 -11.28 -2.63 2.10
C ASN A 21 -10.66 -3.30 0.86
N MET A 22 -10.45 -4.62 0.90
CA MET A 22 -9.92 -5.36 -0.25
C MET A 22 -10.90 -5.41 -1.42
N ALA A 23 -12.20 -5.58 -1.16
CA ALA A 23 -13.22 -5.58 -2.20
C ALA A 23 -13.35 -4.21 -2.90
N VAL A 24 -13.26 -3.11 -2.15
CA VAL A 24 -13.26 -1.76 -2.72
C VAL A 24 -12.00 -1.53 -3.56
N ASP A 25 -10.81 -1.90 -3.05
CA ASP A 25 -9.56 -1.75 -3.81
C ASP A 25 -9.57 -2.55 -5.12
N GLU A 26 -10.16 -3.76 -5.13
CA GLU A 26 -10.37 -4.54 -6.36
C GLU A 26 -11.35 -3.88 -7.32
N THR A 27 -12.48 -3.41 -6.81
CA THR A 27 -13.49 -2.71 -7.61
C THR A 27 -12.91 -1.44 -8.25
N LEU A 28 -12.08 -0.70 -7.52
CA LEU A 28 -11.41 0.49 -8.04
C LEU A 28 -10.40 0.14 -9.14
N LEU A 29 -9.65 -0.96 -8.99
CA LEU A 29 -8.73 -1.43 -10.03
C LEU A 29 -9.48 -1.86 -11.30
N GLU A 30 -10.57 -2.63 -11.17
CA GLU A 30 -11.40 -2.99 -12.31
C GLU A 30 -12.05 -1.76 -12.94
N THR A 31 -12.49 -0.79 -12.15
CA THR A 31 -13.03 0.48 -12.66
C THR A 31 -11.98 1.26 -13.46
N ALA A 32 -10.73 1.28 -13.01
CA ALA A 32 -9.64 1.90 -13.76
C ALA A 32 -9.43 1.20 -15.11
N ILE A 33 -9.50 -0.14 -15.15
CA ILE A 33 -9.36 -0.92 -16.38
C ILE A 33 -10.54 -0.69 -17.33
N GLU A 34 -11.78 -0.76 -16.84
CA GLU A 34 -12.96 -0.79 -17.70
C GLU A 34 -13.53 0.59 -18.04
N ARG A 35 -13.28 1.60 -17.21
CA ARG A 35 -13.86 2.95 -17.34
C ARG A 35 -12.82 4.04 -17.50
N ASP A 36 -11.55 3.66 -17.61
CA ASP A 36 -10.42 4.59 -17.78
C ASP A 36 -10.33 5.66 -16.66
N LEU A 37 -10.72 5.28 -15.43
CA LEU A 37 -10.88 6.22 -14.32
C LEU A 37 -9.85 6.00 -13.21
N ALA A 38 -8.94 6.96 -13.06
CA ALA A 38 -7.98 6.98 -11.96
C ALA A 38 -8.64 7.34 -10.62
N THR A 39 -8.31 6.60 -9.55
CA THR A 39 -8.82 6.85 -8.20
C THR A 39 -7.71 6.78 -7.15
N LEU A 40 -7.63 7.81 -6.31
CA LEU A 40 -6.90 7.80 -5.04
C LEU A 40 -7.92 7.65 -3.91
N ARG A 41 -7.77 6.63 -3.07
CA ARG A 41 -8.61 6.38 -1.90
C ARG A 41 -7.76 6.44 -0.63
N PHE A 42 -8.29 7.08 0.41
CA PHE A 42 -7.75 7.02 1.77
C PHE A 42 -8.76 6.34 2.69
N TYR A 43 -8.32 5.39 3.51
CA TYR A 43 -9.18 4.62 4.39
C TYR A 43 -8.46 4.12 5.65
N ARG A 44 -9.24 3.58 6.58
CA ARG A 44 -8.77 3.03 7.87
C ARG A 44 -9.35 1.64 8.10
N TRP A 45 -8.78 0.91 9.05
CA TRP A 45 -9.18 -0.46 9.40
C TRP A 45 -10.02 -0.44 10.68
N ARG A 46 -11.16 -1.13 10.65
CA ARG A 46 -12.11 -1.19 11.76
C ARG A 46 -11.59 -2.01 12.95
N GLU A 47 -10.77 -3.02 12.65
CA GLU A 47 -10.10 -3.86 13.64
C GLU A 47 -8.69 -4.23 13.18
N PRO A 48 -7.77 -4.57 14.11
CA PRO A 48 -6.48 -5.12 13.76
C PRO A 48 -6.63 -6.29 12.77
N THR A 49 -6.02 -6.20 11.60
CA THR A 49 -6.25 -7.16 10.51
C THR A 49 -4.93 -7.53 9.82
N ALA A 50 -4.72 -8.82 9.59
CA ALA A 50 -3.60 -9.31 8.79
C ALA A 50 -3.96 -9.28 7.30
N SER A 51 -3.15 -8.60 6.47
CA SER A 51 -3.22 -8.73 5.02
C SER A 51 -2.06 -9.59 4.53
N LEU A 52 -2.36 -10.70 3.86
CA LEU A 52 -1.39 -11.55 3.19
C LEU A 52 -1.15 -11.02 1.79
N GLY A 53 0.11 -11.02 1.36
CA GLY A 53 0.43 -10.70 -0.04
C GLY A 53 -0.13 -11.75 -0.99
N TYR A 54 -0.41 -11.36 -2.22
CA TYR A 54 -1.11 -12.18 -3.20
C TYR A 54 -0.51 -13.59 -3.38
N PHE A 55 0.81 -13.70 -3.44
CA PHE A 55 1.53 -14.98 -3.65
C PHE A 55 1.88 -15.71 -2.35
N GLN A 56 1.56 -15.16 -1.18
CA GLN A 56 1.89 -15.77 0.10
C GLN A 56 0.98 -16.97 0.38
N ARG A 57 1.53 -18.12 0.79
CA ARG A 57 0.70 -19.27 1.15
C ARG A 57 -0.03 -18.99 2.46
N GLU A 58 -1.32 -19.30 2.49
CA GLU A 58 -2.13 -19.14 3.70
C GLU A 58 -1.63 -20.03 4.85
N ALA A 59 -1.19 -21.25 4.53
CA ALA A 59 -0.61 -22.16 5.52
C ALA A 59 0.60 -21.56 6.26
N ASP A 60 1.40 -20.71 5.61
CA ASP A 60 2.55 -20.05 6.26
C ASP A 60 2.08 -19.05 7.31
N PHE A 61 0.94 -18.37 7.07
CA PHE A 61 0.34 -17.46 8.04
C PHE A 61 -0.39 -18.21 9.16
N LEU A 62 -1.12 -19.28 8.84
CA LEU A 62 -1.84 -20.07 9.86
C LEU A 62 -0.90 -20.78 10.84
N ALA A 63 0.34 -21.04 10.45
CA ALA A 63 1.37 -21.56 11.34
C ALA A 63 1.85 -20.53 12.40
N GLU A 64 1.51 -19.24 12.22
CA GLU A 64 1.91 -18.16 13.12
C GLU A 64 0.87 -17.93 14.22
N THR A 65 1.22 -18.32 15.44
CA THR A 65 0.31 -18.22 16.59
C THR A 65 0.15 -16.79 17.11
N ARG A 66 1.13 -15.89 16.87
CA ARG A 66 1.07 -14.48 17.30
C ARG A 66 -0.16 -13.75 16.78
N PHE A 67 -0.65 -14.13 15.60
CA PHE A 67 -1.74 -13.43 14.88
C PHE A 67 -2.97 -14.30 14.66
N ALA A 68 -3.06 -15.47 15.30
CA ALA A 68 -4.12 -16.47 15.06
C ALA A 68 -5.54 -15.95 15.31
N ASN A 69 -5.69 -14.90 16.12
CA ASN A 69 -6.99 -14.30 16.45
C ASN A 69 -7.37 -13.09 15.58
N LEU A 70 -6.50 -12.69 14.64
CA LEU A 70 -6.78 -11.55 13.76
C LEU A 70 -7.58 -12.02 12.54
N PRO A 71 -8.54 -11.22 12.05
CA PRO A 71 -9.04 -11.36 10.70
C PRO A 71 -7.88 -11.38 9.71
N ALA A 72 -7.96 -12.27 8.73
CA ALA A 72 -6.97 -12.39 7.67
C ALA A 72 -7.62 -12.18 6.30
N VAL A 73 -7.00 -11.34 5.48
CA VAL A 73 -7.41 -11.06 4.11
C VAL A 73 -6.24 -11.21 3.15
N ARG A 74 -6.52 -11.40 1.87
CA ARG A 74 -5.49 -11.42 0.81
C ARG A 74 -5.60 -10.15 0.01
N ARG A 75 -4.52 -9.37 -0.07
CA ARG A 75 -4.49 -8.16 -0.89
C ARG A 75 -4.09 -8.48 -2.33
N LEU A 76 -4.47 -7.59 -3.25
CA LEU A 76 -4.19 -7.74 -4.67
C LEU A 76 -2.69 -7.70 -4.96
N SER A 77 -1.93 -6.89 -4.23
CA SER A 77 -0.48 -6.73 -4.42
C SER A 77 0.34 -7.89 -3.83
N GLY A 78 1.60 -7.98 -4.24
CA GLY A 78 2.57 -8.87 -3.62
C GLY A 78 3.06 -8.40 -2.24
N GLY A 79 4.20 -8.92 -1.81
CA GLY A 79 4.82 -8.69 -0.50
C GLY A 79 4.47 -9.78 0.52
N GLY A 80 5.00 -9.66 1.75
CA GLY A 80 4.67 -10.55 2.88
C GLY A 80 3.43 -10.10 3.65
N THR A 81 3.20 -10.63 4.85
CA THR A 81 2.06 -10.22 5.68
C THR A 81 2.26 -8.82 6.27
N LEU A 82 1.21 -8.01 6.31
CA LEU A 82 1.17 -6.73 7.03
C LEU A 82 0.05 -6.78 8.07
N ILE A 83 0.31 -6.29 9.28
CA ILE A 83 -0.70 -6.13 10.32
C ILE A 83 -1.15 -4.67 10.29
N HIS A 84 -2.40 -4.45 9.93
CA HIS A 84 -3.05 -3.15 9.92
C HIS A 84 -3.76 -2.94 11.24
N ASP A 85 -3.64 -1.75 11.84
CA ASP A 85 -4.36 -1.37 13.07
C ASP A 85 -4.60 0.14 13.10
N ARG A 86 -3.69 0.90 13.73
CA ARG A 86 -3.81 2.35 13.90
C ARG A 86 -3.04 3.11 12.82
N GLU A 87 -3.52 3.00 11.58
CA GLU A 87 -2.88 3.63 10.42
C GLU A 87 -3.89 4.31 9.49
N LEU A 88 -3.37 5.20 8.64
CA LEU A 88 -4.06 5.68 7.45
C LEU A 88 -3.52 4.90 6.25
N THR A 89 -4.38 4.15 5.57
CA THR A 89 -4.02 3.42 4.35
C THR A 89 -4.45 4.21 3.14
N TYR A 90 -3.65 4.16 2.08
CA TYR A 90 -4.00 4.73 0.79
C TYR A 90 -3.97 3.67 -0.31
N SER A 91 -4.80 3.85 -1.34
CA SER A 91 -4.84 3.03 -2.55
C SER A 91 -4.91 3.95 -3.76
N LEU A 92 -4.02 3.75 -4.74
CA LEU A 92 -4.00 4.50 -5.98
C LEU A 92 -4.14 3.53 -7.15
N THR A 93 -5.20 3.73 -7.93
CA THR A 93 -5.49 2.97 -9.14
C THR A 93 -5.40 3.89 -10.34
N LEU A 94 -4.65 3.46 -11.35
CA LEU A 94 -4.43 4.22 -12.59
C LEU A 94 -4.90 3.36 -13.77
N PRO A 95 -5.59 3.93 -14.77
CA PRO A 95 -6.03 3.20 -15.93
C PRO A 95 -4.87 2.92 -16.91
N PRO A 96 -5.01 1.96 -17.84
CA PRO A 96 -3.99 1.65 -18.83
C PRO A 96 -3.60 2.83 -19.73
N SER A 97 -4.52 3.75 -19.99
CA SER A 97 -4.28 4.96 -20.80
C SER A 97 -3.32 5.94 -20.13
N GLN A 98 -3.23 5.91 -18.78
CA GLN A 98 -2.34 6.75 -18.00
C GLN A 98 -0.93 6.15 -17.97
N ARG A 99 -0.32 6.15 -19.16
CA ARG A 99 1.06 5.74 -19.44
C ARG A 99 2.12 6.66 -18.80
N ILE A 100 1.70 7.50 -17.86
CA ILE A 100 2.51 8.39 -17.00
C ILE A 100 3.68 7.62 -16.38
N ILE A 101 3.57 6.29 -16.27
CA ILE A 101 4.47 5.46 -15.51
C ILE A 101 4.81 4.21 -16.34
N GLY A 102 5.94 4.30 -17.05
CA GLY A 102 6.46 3.20 -17.85
C GLY A 102 7.06 2.09 -17.00
N ARG A 103 7.60 2.45 -15.82
CA ARG A 103 8.23 1.49 -14.89
C ARG A 103 7.58 1.57 -13.50
N PRO A 104 7.27 0.45 -12.83
CA PRO A 104 6.68 0.44 -11.48
C PRO A 104 7.37 1.38 -10.47
N VAL A 105 8.70 1.43 -10.50
CA VAL A 105 9.51 2.30 -9.63
C VAL A 105 9.16 3.79 -9.76
N GLU A 106 8.84 4.26 -10.98
CA GLU A 106 8.52 5.68 -11.22
C GLU A 106 7.22 6.09 -10.49
N LEU A 107 6.26 5.16 -10.32
CA LEU A 107 5.04 5.42 -9.56
C LEU A 107 5.33 5.46 -8.07
N TYR A 108 6.15 4.52 -7.63
CA TYR A 108 6.56 4.44 -6.26
C TYR A 108 7.24 5.76 -5.83
N ASP A 109 8.23 6.21 -6.60
CA ASP A 109 8.95 7.47 -6.36
C ASP A 109 8.04 8.68 -6.40
N LEU A 110 7.13 8.76 -7.38
CA LEU A 110 6.18 9.87 -7.52
C LEU A 110 5.30 9.99 -6.26
N VAL A 111 4.73 8.88 -5.81
CA VAL A 111 3.84 8.87 -4.65
C VAL A 111 4.61 9.18 -3.38
N HIS A 112 5.77 8.55 -3.18
CA HIS A 112 6.59 8.73 -1.98
C HIS A 112 7.15 10.15 -1.88
N THR A 113 7.64 10.71 -2.99
CA THR A 113 8.06 12.13 -3.04
C THR A 113 6.89 13.06 -2.70
N SER A 114 5.68 12.75 -3.15
CA SER A 114 4.49 13.54 -2.82
C SER A 114 4.19 13.50 -1.31
N PHE A 115 4.33 12.34 -0.67
CA PHE A 115 4.22 12.23 0.80
C PHE A 115 5.33 12.99 1.52
N VAL A 116 6.58 12.89 1.08
CA VAL A 116 7.70 13.65 1.65
C VAL A 116 7.39 15.15 1.66
N GLN A 117 6.88 15.68 0.54
CA GLN A 117 6.48 17.10 0.45
C GLN A 117 5.33 17.45 1.39
N VAL A 118 4.37 16.54 1.62
CA VAL A 118 3.28 16.75 2.59
C VAL A 118 3.84 16.81 4.01
N PHE A 119 4.68 15.84 4.39
CA PHE A 119 5.31 15.81 5.71
C PHE A 119 6.19 17.03 5.97
N ASP A 120 6.96 17.48 4.98
CA ASP A 120 7.79 18.69 5.08
C ASP A 120 6.96 19.94 5.38
N ARG A 121 5.81 20.11 4.70
CA ARG A 121 4.86 21.21 4.99
C ARG A 121 4.26 21.13 6.40
N LEU A 122 4.24 19.96 7.01
CA LEU A 122 3.80 19.76 8.39
C LEU A 122 4.95 19.90 9.40
N GLY A 123 6.17 20.21 8.94
CA GLY A 123 7.36 20.30 9.79
C GLY A 123 7.91 18.93 10.22
N ILE A 124 7.52 17.85 9.54
CA ILE A 124 7.95 16.48 9.85
C ILE A 124 8.98 16.03 8.82
N ALA A 125 10.24 15.88 9.25
CA ALA A 125 11.33 15.49 8.37
C ALA A 125 11.37 13.97 8.15
N VAL A 126 10.64 13.50 7.14
CA VAL A 126 10.74 12.11 6.65
C VAL A 126 11.78 12.03 5.53
N ARG A 127 12.41 10.86 5.36
CA ARG A 127 13.35 10.60 4.26
C ARG A 127 13.05 9.24 3.64
N GLN A 128 13.30 9.09 2.35
CA GLN A 128 13.46 7.76 1.77
C GLN A 128 14.71 7.12 2.39
N ARG A 129 14.64 5.81 2.65
CA ARG A 129 15.80 5.09 3.17
C ARG A 129 16.90 5.03 2.10
N SER A 130 18.15 5.18 2.51
CA SER A 130 19.30 5.21 1.58
C SER A 130 19.93 3.83 1.35
N SER A 131 19.51 2.80 2.09
CA SER A 131 20.01 1.43 1.95
C SER A 131 19.04 0.41 2.57
N THR A 132 18.88 -0.73 1.92
CA THR A 132 18.18 -1.91 2.47
C THR A 132 18.90 -2.37 3.73
N VAL A 133 18.21 -2.35 4.88
CA VAL A 133 18.75 -2.97 6.09
C VAL A 133 18.11 -4.35 6.21
N HIS A 134 18.92 -5.38 6.01
CA HIS A 134 18.54 -6.74 6.36
C HIS A 134 18.59 -6.90 7.87
N GLN A 135 17.55 -6.43 8.59
CA GLN A 135 17.31 -6.93 9.95
C GLN A 135 17.10 -8.46 9.88
N GLN A 136 17.45 -9.18 10.95
CA GLN A 136 17.28 -10.63 11.03
C GLN A 136 15.93 -11.04 10.46
N ALA A 137 15.94 -11.95 9.48
CA ALA A 137 14.83 -12.19 8.59
C ALA A 137 13.58 -12.66 9.34
N GLU A 138 12.65 -11.75 9.64
CA GLU A 138 11.27 -12.12 9.93
C GLU A 138 10.68 -12.67 8.61
N PRO A 139 10.39 -13.98 8.51
CA PRO A 139 10.02 -14.59 7.24
C PRO A 139 8.63 -14.17 6.77
N LEU A 140 7.78 -13.81 7.73
CA LEU A 140 6.35 -13.63 7.54
C LEU A 140 5.95 -12.16 7.34
N LEU A 141 6.50 -11.25 8.16
CA LEU A 141 6.07 -9.85 8.19
C LEU A 141 6.83 -9.03 7.15
N CYS A 142 6.09 -8.51 6.16
CA CYS A 142 6.62 -7.61 5.14
C CYS A 142 7.05 -6.28 5.72
N PHE A 143 6.42 -5.80 6.79
CA PHE A 143 6.78 -4.52 7.40
C PHE A 143 8.16 -4.55 8.06
N ALA A 144 8.57 -5.72 8.56
CA ALA A 144 9.90 -5.94 9.11
C ALA A 144 10.98 -6.04 8.02
N ARG A 145 10.58 -6.21 6.75
CA ARG A 145 11.47 -6.15 5.60
C ARG A 145 11.48 -4.71 5.09
N GLU A 146 12.57 -4.01 5.36
CA GLU A 146 12.75 -2.61 5.00
C GLU A 146 13.19 -2.51 3.52
N ASP A 147 12.33 -1.95 2.66
CA ASP A 147 12.64 -1.67 1.26
C ASP A 147 13.40 -0.34 1.13
N GLU A 148 14.28 -0.23 0.14
CA GLU A 148 15.05 1.00 -0.10
C GLU A 148 14.15 2.21 -0.39
N HIS A 149 12.94 1.99 -0.87
CA HIS A 149 12.02 3.09 -1.17
C HIS A 149 11.09 3.45 0.01
N ASP A 150 11.14 2.73 1.14
CA ASP A 150 10.30 3.06 2.30
C ASP A 150 10.64 4.43 2.89
N LEU A 151 9.61 5.14 3.37
CA LEU A 151 9.81 6.38 4.13
C LEU A 151 10.05 6.09 5.60
N VAL A 152 11.04 6.77 6.15
CA VAL A 152 11.45 6.63 7.54
C VAL A 152 11.44 7.95 8.30
N LEU A 153 11.13 7.87 9.59
CA LEU A 153 11.20 8.94 10.57
C LEU A 153 11.97 8.42 11.79
N PHE A 154 13.05 9.09 12.19
CA PHE A 154 13.94 8.66 13.27
C PHE A 154 14.43 7.19 13.15
N GLY A 155 14.62 6.70 11.92
CA GLY A 155 15.05 5.33 11.66
C GLY A 155 13.92 4.29 11.66
N HIS A 156 12.69 4.67 11.97
CA HIS A 156 11.52 3.79 11.92
C HIS A 156 10.73 3.99 10.63
N LYS A 157 10.30 2.90 9.99
CA LYS A 157 9.42 2.94 8.83
C LYS A 157 8.08 3.57 9.21
N VAL A 158 7.64 4.56 8.44
CA VAL A 158 6.36 5.27 8.63
C VAL A 158 5.45 5.19 7.42
N LEU A 159 5.99 4.90 6.23
CA LEU A 159 5.20 4.66 5.03
C LEU A 159 5.92 3.65 4.15
N GLY A 160 5.16 2.68 3.64
CA GLY A 160 5.58 1.77 2.60
C GLY A 160 4.42 1.51 1.65
N SER A 161 4.72 0.93 0.49
CA SER A 161 3.71 0.66 -0.52
C SER A 161 3.93 -0.69 -1.16
N ALA A 162 2.87 -1.21 -1.77
CA ALA A 162 2.95 -2.39 -2.63
C ALA A 162 2.16 -2.11 -3.90
N GLN A 163 2.63 -2.66 -5.01
CA GLN A 163 2.01 -2.45 -6.32
C GLN A 163 1.67 -3.78 -6.98
N ARG A 164 0.62 -3.75 -7.79
CA ARG A 164 0.32 -4.75 -8.81
C ARG A 164 -0.03 -4.05 -10.10
N ARG A 165 0.27 -4.71 -11.22
CA ARG A 165 -0.28 -4.37 -12.53
C ARG A 165 -1.24 -5.45 -13.02
N ARG A 166 -2.37 -5.06 -13.59
CA ARG A 166 -3.38 -5.95 -14.17
C ARG A 166 -3.95 -5.30 -15.43
N ARG A 167 -3.83 -5.98 -16.58
CA ARG A 167 -4.37 -5.53 -17.88
C ARG A 167 -3.96 -4.10 -18.26
N GLY A 168 -2.76 -3.67 -17.82
CA GLY A 168 -2.18 -2.36 -18.13
C GLY A 168 -2.43 -1.28 -17.07
N ALA A 169 -3.39 -1.49 -16.16
CA ALA A 169 -3.55 -0.70 -14.94
C ALA A 169 -2.51 -1.09 -13.89
#